data_AF-A0A174QHR0-F1
#
_entry.id   AF-A0A174QHR0-F1
#
_cell.length_a   1.000
_cell.length_b   1.000
_cell.length_c   1.000
_cell.angle_alpha   90.00
_cell.angle_beta   90.00
_cell.angle_gamma   90.00
#
_symmetry.space_group_name_H-M   'P 1'
#
loop_
_entity.id
_entity.type
_entity.pdbx_description
1 polymer ?
#
loop_
_entity_poly.entity_id
_entity_poly.type
_entity_poly.pdbx_seq_one_letter_code
_entity_poly.pdbx_strand_id
1 'polypeptide(L)'
;MINDFNQKKKQLLTAYKNKIEIVEKTKVVDEDGYRTDGYNTVFDCWAKINNLYGKELYEAYNVGLETILNIKIRYCELLKKLFIDDENGSRKYKVRWNNSLYDIVSPDFLGFNKEEVILKVKRST
;
A
#
# COMPACT_ATOMS: atom_id res chain seq x y z
N MET A 1 34.14 -4.67 -5.51
CA MET A 1 32.96 -4.35 -4.65
C MET A 1 32.03 -3.25 -5.19
N ILE A 2 32.39 -2.48 -6.23
CA ILE A 2 31.56 -1.36 -6.76
C ILE A 2 30.40 -1.85 -7.66
N ASN A 3 30.53 -3.02 -8.30
CA ASN A 3 29.52 -3.54 -9.24
C ASN A 3 28.21 -3.94 -8.56
N ASP A 4 28.26 -4.45 -7.33
CA ASP A 4 27.10 -4.98 -6.62
C ASP A 4 26.10 -3.87 -6.24
N PHE A 5 26.60 -2.73 -5.73
CA PHE A 5 25.78 -1.58 -5.36
C PHE A 5 25.02 -0.99 -6.56
N ASN A 6 25.70 -0.85 -7.71
CA ASN A 6 25.07 -0.33 -8.93
C ASN A 6 24.05 -1.31 -9.52
N GLN A 7 24.31 -2.61 -9.41
CA GLN A 7 23.38 -3.64 -9.84
C GLN A 7 22.13 -3.69 -8.95
N LYS A 8 22.29 -3.59 -7.63
CA LYS A 8 21.19 -3.50 -6.66
C LYS A 8 20.36 -2.23 -6.88
N LYS A 9 21.01 -1.08 -7.09
CA LYS A 9 20.32 0.19 -7.41
C LYS A 9 19.49 0.08 -8.70
N LYS A 10 20.05 -0.52 -9.75
CA LYS A 10 19.37 -0.72 -11.04
C LYS A 10 18.18 -1.69 -10.91
N GLN A 11 18.32 -2.77 -10.13
CA GLN A 11 17.21 -3.69 -9.84
C GLN A 11 16.09 -3.00 -9.07
N LEU A 12 16.42 -2.20 -8.06
CA LEU A 12 15.43 -1.44 -7.29
C LEU A 12 14.69 -0.41 -8.16
N LEU A 13 15.40 0.34 -9.00
CA LEU A 13 14.78 1.27 -9.97
C LEU A 13 13.88 0.53 -10.97
N THR A 14 14.20 -0.72 -11.30
CA THR A 14 13.39 -1.54 -12.23
C THR A 14 12.19 -2.19 -11.53
N ALA A 15 12.24 -2.41 -10.22
CA ALA A 15 11.19 -3.08 -9.47
C ALA A 15 10.08 -2.11 -9.01
N TYR A 16 10.43 -0.89 -8.60
CA TYR A 16 9.51 0.10 -8.04
C TYR A 16 9.04 1.09 -9.11
N LYS A 17 8.18 0.62 -10.02
CA LYS A 17 7.70 1.40 -11.19
C LYS A 17 6.32 2.02 -11.02
N ASN A 18 5.60 1.69 -9.94
CA ASN A 18 4.23 2.14 -9.75
C ASN A 18 4.19 3.23 -8.70
N LYS A 19 3.62 4.39 -9.01
CA LYS A 19 3.36 5.42 -8.00
C LYS A 19 2.08 5.06 -7.24
N ILE A 20 2.14 5.08 -5.93
CA ILE A 20 0.99 4.93 -5.05
C ILE A 20 0.88 6.13 -4.11
N GLU A 21 -0.32 6.36 -3.60
CA GLU A 21 -0.58 7.34 -2.55
C GLU A 21 -1.30 6.66 -1.39
N ILE A 22 -0.86 6.91 -0.17
CA ILE A 22 -1.58 6.59 1.05
C ILE A 22 -2.44 7.81 1.37
N VAL A 23 -3.74 7.59 1.42
CA VAL A 23 -4.74 8.63 1.64
C VAL A 23 -5.49 8.38 2.94
N GLU A 24 -5.75 9.45 3.67
CA GLU A 24 -6.60 9.45 4.85
C GLU A 24 -8.03 9.84 4.46
N LYS A 25 -9.01 9.11 5.00
CA LYS A 25 -10.43 9.44 4.84
C LYS A 25 -10.78 10.65 5.72
N THR A 26 -11.21 11.75 5.10
CA THR A 26 -11.70 12.96 5.76
C THR A 26 -13.16 13.20 5.43
N LYS A 27 -13.87 13.94 6.30
CA LYS A 27 -15.25 14.36 6.05
C LYS A 27 -15.22 15.79 5.52
N VAL A 28 -15.64 15.99 4.28
CA VAL A 28 -15.72 17.31 3.66
C VAL A 28 -17.18 17.70 3.58
N VAL A 29 -17.47 18.99 3.76
CA VAL A 29 -18.79 19.55 3.53
C VAL A 29 -18.79 20.11 2.12
N ASP A 30 -19.69 19.60 1.28
CA ASP A 30 -19.86 20.09 -0.08
C ASP A 30 -20.55 21.47 -0.09
N GLU A 31 -20.57 22.17 -1.23
CA GLU A 31 -21.19 23.48 -1.38
C GLU A 31 -22.68 23.47 -1.01
N ASP A 32 -23.34 22.32 -1.18
CA ASP A 32 -24.75 22.08 -0.85
C ASP A 32 -24.98 21.69 0.63
N GLY A 33 -23.92 21.68 1.46
CA GLY A 33 -24.01 21.41 2.91
C GLY A 33 -24.05 19.93 3.31
N TYR A 34 -23.97 19.00 2.35
CA TYR A 34 -23.90 17.56 2.63
C TYR A 34 -22.49 17.13 3.06
N ARG A 35 -22.43 16.15 3.98
CA ARG A 35 -21.17 15.51 4.38
C ARG A 35 -20.79 14.47 3.34
N THR A 36 -19.73 14.75 2.60
CA THR A 36 -19.12 13.81 1.64
C THR A 36 -17.78 13.27 2.15
N ASP A 37 -17.38 12.12 1.62
CA ASP A 37 -16.09 11.52 1.91
C ASP A 37 -15.01 12.16 1.03
N GLY A 38 -14.07 12.86 1.67
CA GLY A 38 -12.85 13.35 1.04
C GLY A 38 -11.67 12.43 1.33
N TYR A 39 -10.64 12.53 0.49
CA TYR A 39 -9.40 11.77 0.67
C TYR A 39 -8.21 12.71 0.57
N ASN A 40 -7.47 12.87 1.68
CA ASN A 40 -6.27 13.68 1.72
C ASN A 40 -5.03 12.78 1.57
N THR A 41 -4.11 13.12 0.66
CA THR A 41 -2.86 12.36 0.48
C THR A 41 -1.91 12.65 1.64
N VAL A 42 -1.57 11.61 2.41
CA VAL A 42 -0.66 11.70 3.57
C VAL A 42 0.77 11.35 3.17
N PHE A 43 0.93 10.41 2.24
CA PHE A 43 2.24 9.93 1.80
C PHE A 43 2.16 9.39 0.38
N ASP A 44 3.08 9.79 -0.49
CA ASP A 44 3.23 9.21 -1.82
C ASP A 44 4.58 8.52 -1.98
N CYS A 45 4.60 7.38 -2.67
CA CYS A 45 5.85 6.66 -2.89
C CYS A 45 5.79 5.76 -4.13
N TRP A 46 6.97 5.29 -4.54
CA TRP A 46 7.09 4.25 -5.55
C TRP A 46 6.95 2.88 -4.90
N ALA A 47 6.18 2.02 -5.53
CA ALA A 47 5.84 0.68 -5.09
C ALA A 47 6.10 -0.36 -6.18
N LYS A 48 6.38 -1.58 -5.74
CA LYS A 48 6.29 -2.78 -6.55
C LYS A 48 4.94 -3.43 -6.28
N ILE A 49 4.10 -3.45 -7.30
CA ILE A 49 2.79 -4.08 -7.24
C ILE A 49 2.98 -5.56 -7.60
N ASN A 50 2.70 -6.45 -6.66
CA ASN A 50 2.69 -7.89 -6.89
C ASN A 50 1.22 -8.33 -6.95
N ASN A 51 0.71 -8.44 -8.18
CA ASN A 51 -0.59 -9.04 -8.38
C ASN A 51 -0.45 -10.54 -8.14
N LEU A 52 -1.24 -11.11 -7.23
CA LEU A 52 -1.35 -12.56 -7.09
C LEU A 52 -1.95 -13.07 -8.41
N TYR A 53 -1.11 -13.40 -9.38
CA TYR A 53 -1.49 -14.11 -10.60
C TYR A 53 -0.54 -15.30 -10.69
N GLY A 54 -0.94 -16.42 -10.10
CA GLY A 54 -0.11 -17.62 -9.99
C GLY A 54 -0.69 -18.65 -9.01
N LYS A 55 0.06 -19.73 -8.74
CA LYS A 55 -0.35 -20.90 -7.91
C LYS A 55 -1.03 -20.55 -6.57
N GLU A 56 -0.68 -19.43 -5.94
CA GLU A 56 -1.31 -18.94 -4.69
C GLU A 56 -2.79 -18.57 -4.86
N LEU A 57 -3.22 -18.27 -6.10
CA LEU A 57 -4.60 -17.93 -6.44
C LEU A 57 -5.53 -19.17 -6.42
N TYR A 58 -4.99 -20.38 -6.61
CA TYR A 58 -5.78 -21.61 -6.57
C TYR A 58 -6.26 -21.97 -5.15
N GLU A 59 -5.49 -21.66 -4.11
CA GLU A 59 -5.93 -21.81 -2.71
C GLU A 59 -6.91 -20.69 -2.32
N ALA A 60 -6.72 -19.48 -2.87
CA ALA A 60 -7.54 -18.30 -2.63
C ALA A 60 -8.96 -18.38 -3.23
N TYR A 61 -9.15 -19.15 -4.30
CA TYR A 61 -10.46 -19.35 -4.95
C TYR A 61 -11.50 -19.99 -4.03
N ASN A 62 -11.09 -20.82 -3.06
CA ASN A 62 -12.02 -21.44 -2.10
C ASN A 62 -12.45 -20.49 -0.96
N VAL A 63 -11.87 -19.29 -0.86
CA VAL A 63 -12.02 -18.40 0.34
C VAL A 63 -12.50 -16.99 -0.02
N GLY A 64 -12.75 -16.67 -1.30
CA GLY A 64 -13.23 -15.34 -1.72
C GLY A 64 -12.15 -14.25 -1.65
N LEU A 65 -10.87 -14.64 -1.79
CA LEU A 65 -9.69 -13.77 -1.70
C LEU A 65 -9.28 -13.15 -3.05
N GLU A 66 -10.13 -13.24 -4.08
CA GLU A 66 -9.86 -12.88 -5.49
C GLU A 66 -9.42 -11.41 -5.72
N THR A 67 -9.45 -10.55 -4.70
CA THR A 67 -9.17 -9.11 -4.84
C THR A 67 -8.09 -8.57 -3.91
N ILE A 68 -7.28 -9.45 -3.29
CA ILE A 68 -6.14 -9.00 -2.47
C ILE A 68 -4.92 -8.76 -3.35
N LEU A 69 -4.35 -7.57 -3.21
CA LEU A 69 -3.15 -7.11 -3.89
C LEU A 69 -2.03 -6.92 -2.87
N ASN A 70 -0.83 -7.42 -3.17
CA ASN A 70 0.35 -7.22 -2.34
C ASN A 70 1.17 -6.06 -2.91
N ILE A 71 1.20 -4.95 -2.19
CA ILE A 71 1.95 -3.75 -2.58
C ILE A 71 3.21 -3.70 -1.73
N LYS A 72 4.37 -3.87 -2.35
CA LYS A 72 5.65 -3.76 -1.67
C LYS A 72 6.18 -2.34 -1.83
N ILE A 73 6.45 -1.68 -0.70
CA ILE A 73 7.04 -0.33 -0.61
C ILE A 73 8.33 -0.39 0.19
N ARG A 74 9.16 0.66 0.06
CA ARG A 74 10.31 0.81 0.95
C ARG A 74 9.85 1.22 2.33
N TYR A 75 10.53 0.71 3.34
CA TYR A 75 10.29 1.16 4.70
C TYR A 75 10.58 2.66 4.84
N CYS A 76 9.71 3.36 5.55
CA CYS A 76 9.98 4.69 6.08
C CYS A 76 9.35 4.80 7.47
N GLU A 77 9.91 5.66 8.32
CA GLU A 77 9.45 5.82 9.70
C GLU A 77 8.00 6.33 9.78
N LEU A 78 7.55 7.08 8.77
CA LEU A 78 6.17 7.53 8.66
C LEU A 78 5.20 6.33 8.58
N LEU A 79 5.52 5.27 7.84
CA LEU A 79 4.65 4.08 7.75
C LEU A 79 4.51 3.38 9.10
N LYS A 80 5.60 3.31 9.87
CA LYS A 80 5.56 2.79 11.24
C LYS A 80 4.60 3.61 12.09
N LYS A 81 4.72 4.95 12.02
CA LYS A 81 3.85 5.87 12.76
C LYS A 81 2.37 5.73 12.36
N LEU A 82 2.09 5.62 11.07
CA LEU A 82 0.73 5.51 10.54
C LEU A 82 0.07 4.16 10.85
N PHE A 83 0.83 3.06 10.82
CA PHE A 83 0.25 1.72 10.90
C PHE A 83 0.42 1.01 12.24
N ILE A 84 1.40 1.43 13.04
CA ILE A 84 1.73 0.79 14.33
C ILE A 84 1.43 1.73 15.49
N ASP A 85 1.86 2.99 15.41
CA ASP A 85 1.71 3.94 16.52
C ASP A 85 0.31 4.58 16.58
N ASP A 86 -0.47 4.55 15.50
CA ASP A 86 -1.84 5.08 15.45
C ASP A 86 -2.87 4.06 15.93
N GLU A 87 -3.75 4.44 16.87
CA GLU A 87 -4.78 3.56 17.44
C GLU A 87 -5.81 3.05 16.42
N ASN A 88 -6.06 3.84 15.36
CA ASN A 88 -6.95 3.46 14.26
C ASN A 88 -6.22 2.68 13.17
N GLY A 89 -4.88 2.74 13.18
CA GLY A 89 -3.97 1.94 12.37
C GLY A 89 -4.33 1.93 10.89
N SER A 90 -4.20 0.76 10.26
CA SER A 90 -4.47 0.59 8.82
C SER A 90 -5.92 0.81 8.39
N ARG A 91 -6.88 1.00 9.31
CA ARG A 91 -8.30 1.17 8.98
C ARG A 91 -8.64 2.60 8.54
N LYS A 92 -7.88 3.59 9.01
CA LYS A 92 -8.09 5.01 8.67
C LYS A 92 -7.54 5.36 7.28
N TYR A 93 -6.55 4.60 6.83
CA TYR A 93 -5.80 4.85 5.62
C TYR A 93 -6.23 3.91 4.50
N LYS A 94 -6.24 4.42 3.27
CA LYS A 94 -6.42 3.66 2.04
C LYS A 94 -5.23 3.89 1.13
N VAL A 95 -5.00 2.95 0.22
CA VAL A 95 -4.02 3.13 -0.86
C VAL A 95 -4.75 3.52 -2.13
N ARG A 96 -4.38 4.65 -2.73
CA ARG A 96 -4.77 5.02 -4.07
C ARG A 96 -3.70 4.57 -5.05
N TRP A 97 -4.10 3.76 -6.02
CA TRP A 97 -3.26 3.31 -7.11
C TRP A 97 -4.09 3.18 -8.39
N ASN A 98 -3.56 3.66 -9.51
CA ASN A 98 -4.23 3.61 -10.82
C ASN A 98 -5.70 4.09 -10.78
N ASN A 99 -5.90 5.29 -10.22
CA ASN A 99 -7.22 5.93 -10.05
C ASN A 99 -8.25 5.08 -9.27
N SER A 100 -7.77 4.14 -8.46
CA SER A 100 -8.58 3.22 -7.68
C SER A 100 -8.18 3.24 -6.21
N LEU A 101 -9.15 3.05 -5.32
CA LEU A 101 -8.93 2.98 -3.89
C LEU A 101 -8.91 1.53 -3.40
N TYR A 102 -7.97 1.26 -2.50
CA TYR A 102 -7.77 -0.03 -1.87
C TYR A 102 -7.73 0.12 -0.36
N ASP A 103 -8.47 -0.72 0.34
CA ASP A 103 -8.43 -0.86 1.79
C ASP A 103 -7.19 -1.62 2.23
N ILE A 104 -6.51 -1.13 3.26
CA ILE A 104 -5.34 -1.79 3.81
C ILE A 104 -5.81 -2.87 4.78
N VAL A 105 -5.68 -4.13 4.37
CA VAL A 105 -6.06 -5.29 5.17
C VAL A 105 -5.04 -5.50 6.28
N SER A 106 -3.76 -5.53 5.93
CA SER A 106 -2.69 -5.74 6.89
C SER A 106 -1.34 -5.25 6.35
N PRO A 107 -0.58 -4.46 7.12
CA PRO A 107 0.80 -4.13 6.83
C PRO A 107 1.76 -5.17 7.44
N ASP A 108 2.70 -5.66 6.64
CA ASP A 108 3.75 -6.60 7.04
C ASP A 108 5.13 -5.95 6.95
N PHE A 109 5.80 -5.84 8.09
CA PHE A 109 7.10 -5.18 8.23
C PHE A 109 8.31 -6.14 8.14
N LEU A 110 8.10 -7.39 7.68
CA LEU A 110 9.16 -8.37 7.45
C LEU A 110 10.17 -8.50 8.61
N GLY A 111 9.66 -8.58 9.85
CA GLY A 111 10.51 -8.67 11.05
C GLY A 111 11.27 -7.38 11.40
N PHE A 112 10.78 -6.21 10.95
CA PHE A 112 11.39 -4.90 11.18
C PHE A 112 12.82 -4.76 10.65
N ASN A 113 13.12 -5.41 9.54
CA ASN A 113 14.42 -5.25 8.86
C ASN A 113 14.67 -3.83 8.34
N LYS A 114 13.64 -2.95 8.35
CA LYS A 114 13.66 -1.55 7.88
C LYS A 114 14.06 -1.40 6.41
N GLU A 115 13.92 -2.45 5.61
CA GLU A 115 14.20 -2.41 4.18
C GLU A 115 12.91 -2.22 3.38
N GLU A 116 11.92 -3.08 3.65
CA GLU A 116 10.70 -3.17 2.86
C GLU A 116 9.48 -3.40 3.75
N VAL A 117 8.33 -2.93 3.28
CA VAL A 117 7.02 -3.18 3.90
C VAL A 117 6.10 -3.72 2.84
N ILE A 118 5.37 -4.78 3.14
CA ILE A 118 4.36 -5.38 2.26
C ILE A 118 2.99 -4.99 2.78
N LEU A 119 2.26 -4.19 2.02
CA LEU A 119 0.88 -3.86 2.30
C LEU A 119 -0.03 -4.86 1.58
N LYS A 120 -0.78 -5.64 2.35
CA LYS A 120 -1.88 -6.45 1.83
C LYS A 120 -3.09 -5.52 1.72
N VAL A 121 -3.55 -5.28 0.50
CA VAL A 121 -4.68 -4.37 0.26
C VAL A 121 -5.79 -5.10 -0.49
N LYS A 122 -7.04 -4.74 -0.22
CA LYS A 122 -8.21 -5.24 -0.95
C LYS A 122 -8.82 -4.07 -1.71
N ARG A 123 -9.33 -4.30 -2.92
CA ARG A 123 -10.06 -3.24 -3.62
C ARG A 123 -11.27 -2.81 -2.79
N SER A 124 -11.41 -1.50 -2.57
CA SER A 124 -12.60 -0.92 -1.95
C SER A 124 -13.73 -1.03 -2.98
N THR A 125 -14.71 -1.88 -2.73
CA THR A 125 -15.96 -1.95 -3.50
C THR A 125 -16.86 -0.79 -3.13
#